data_AF-A0A940J6I6-F1
#
_entry.id   AF-A0A940J6I6-F1
#
_cell.length_a   1.000
_cell.length_b   1.000
_cell.length_c   1.000
_cell.angle_alpha   90.00
_cell.angle_beta   90.00
_cell.angle_gamma   90.00
#
_symmetry.space_group_name_H-M   'P 1'
#
loop_
_entity.id
_entity.type
_entity.pdbx_description
1 polymer ?
#
loop_
_entity_poly.entity_id
_entity_poly.type
_entity_poly.pdbx_seq_one_letter_code
_entity_poly.pdbx_strand_id
1 'polypeptide(L)'
;MTDQVTRYGLPGAAMARLREQARRLRGDHEFVVTFYDVLFTLRPELRPMFPEDLGAQRARFGDEFGTLVQALGDPEGFEQRGRALGRRHLEYGVGAEHYAKVRDVLVIAIAAHLGEECTAEDREAWSTAYDLIAVVMQKGAVD
;
A
#
# COMPACT_ATOMS: atom_id res chain seq x y z
N MET A 1 -2.82 25.72 12.75
CA MET A 1 -2.03 24.49 12.64
C MET A 1 -2.99 23.40 12.23
N THR A 2 -3.37 23.38 10.95
CA THR A 2 -4.36 22.44 10.43
C THR A 2 -3.82 21.04 10.67
N ASP A 3 -4.53 20.26 11.45
CA ASP A 3 -4.15 18.90 11.81
C ASP A 3 -3.78 18.16 10.51
N GLN A 4 -2.54 17.65 10.43
CA GLN A 4 -2.02 16.92 9.27
C GLN A 4 -2.96 15.78 8.86
N VAL A 5 -3.76 15.30 9.80
CA VAL A 5 -4.76 14.27 9.58
C VAL A 5 -5.86 14.73 8.61
N THR A 6 -6.22 16.02 8.61
CA THR A 6 -7.22 16.59 7.68
C THR A 6 -6.73 16.67 6.23
N ARG A 7 -5.41 16.73 5.99
CA ARG A 7 -4.83 16.90 4.64
C ARG A 7 -5.20 15.77 3.68
N TYR A 8 -5.44 14.58 4.23
CA TYR A 8 -5.65 13.35 3.49
C TYR A 8 -7.10 12.84 3.58
N GLY A 9 -8.01 13.62 4.16
CA GLY A 9 -9.41 13.24 4.33
C GLY A 9 -9.63 12.11 5.33
N LEU A 10 -8.63 11.74 6.13
CA LEU A 10 -8.73 10.71 7.16
C LEU A 10 -9.05 11.36 8.52
N PRO A 11 -9.95 10.80 9.34
CA PRO A 11 -10.10 11.24 10.73
C PRO A 11 -8.86 10.95 11.60
N GLY A 12 -8.65 11.76 12.65
CA GLY A 12 -7.54 11.64 13.63
C GLY A 12 -7.30 10.21 14.10
N ALA A 13 -8.38 9.61 14.62
CA ALA A 13 -8.38 8.25 15.12
C ALA A 13 -8.14 7.19 14.02
N ALA A 14 -8.68 7.40 12.83
CA ALA A 14 -8.48 6.49 11.70
C ALA A 14 -7.01 6.47 11.25
N MET A 15 -6.37 7.64 11.14
CA MET A 15 -4.94 7.75 10.86
C MET A 15 -4.08 7.07 11.93
N ALA A 16 -4.43 7.23 13.21
CA ALA A 16 -3.71 6.58 14.31
C ALA A 16 -3.81 5.04 14.23
N ARG A 17 -5.03 4.51 14.01
CA ARG A 17 -5.27 3.07 13.83
C ARG A 17 -4.55 2.51 12.60
N LEU A 18 -4.67 3.20 11.47
CA LEU A 18 -3.98 2.86 10.22
C LEU A 18 -2.47 2.73 10.45
N ARG A 19 -1.86 3.71 11.11
CA ARG A 19 -0.41 3.70 11.39
C ARG A 19 -0.02 2.60 12.36
N GLU A 20 -0.86 2.27 13.33
CA GLU A 20 -0.60 1.13 14.23
C GLU A 20 -0.67 -0.21 13.50
N GLN A 21 -1.72 -0.43 12.71
CA GLN A 21 -1.84 -1.62 11.87
C GLN A 21 -0.66 -1.73 10.89
N ALA A 22 -0.25 -0.62 10.25
CA ALA A 22 0.90 -0.60 9.35
C ALA A 22 2.23 -0.97 10.03
N ARG A 23 2.38 -0.73 11.34
CA ARG A 23 3.55 -1.21 12.09
C ARG A 23 3.50 -2.72 12.31
N ARG A 24 2.32 -3.26 12.63
CA ARG A 24 2.10 -4.71 12.79
C ARG A 24 2.38 -5.46 11.48
N LEU A 25 1.87 -4.94 10.36
CA LEU A 25 2.04 -5.57 9.04
C LEU A 25 3.47 -5.45 8.48
N ARG A 26 4.28 -4.52 8.99
CA ARG A 26 5.65 -4.33 8.50
C ARG A 26 6.50 -5.55 8.87
N GLY A 27 7.02 -6.22 7.85
CA GLY A 27 7.85 -7.41 8.03
C GLY A 27 7.06 -8.66 8.44
N ASP A 28 5.73 -8.59 8.48
CA ASP A 28 4.87 -9.74 8.70
C ASP A 28 4.87 -10.63 7.44
N HIS A 29 5.52 -11.78 7.56
CA HIS A 29 5.66 -12.72 6.46
C HIS A 29 4.31 -13.33 6.06
N GLU A 30 3.42 -13.60 7.00
CA GLU A 30 2.12 -14.23 6.75
C GLU A 30 1.21 -13.28 5.98
N PHE A 31 1.17 -12.00 6.37
CA PHE A 31 0.47 -10.97 5.62
C PHE A 31 0.94 -10.88 4.17
N VAL A 32 2.27 -10.84 3.97
CA VAL A 32 2.81 -10.69 2.62
C VAL A 32 2.54 -11.92 1.75
N VAL A 33 2.62 -13.13 2.31
CA VAL A 33 2.21 -14.36 1.60
C VAL A 33 0.75 -14.27 1.21
N THR A 34 -0.13 -13.93 2.15
CA THR A 34 -1.57 -13.75 1.91
C THR A 34 -1.83 -12.75 0.79
N PHE A 35 -1.13 -11.61 0.79
CA PHE A 35 -1.27 -10.60 -0.26
C PHE A 35 -0.97 -11.15 -1.65
N TYR A 36 0.16 -11.84 -1.85
CA TYR A 36 0.51 -12.39 -3.16
C TYR A 36 -0.40 -13.54 -3.59
N ASP A 37 -0.86 -14.37 -2.64
CA ASP A 37 -1.79 -15.45 -2.92
C ASP A 37 -3.15 -14.90 -3.39
N VAL A 38 -3.68 -13.89 -2.70
CA VAL A 38 -4.90 -13.19 -3.11
C VAL A 38 -4.69 -12.47 -4.44
N LEU A 39 -3.54 -11.82 -4.64
CA LEU A 39 -3.23 -11.10 -5.88
C LEU A 39 -3.30 -12.01 -7.09
N PHE A 40 -2.59 -13.13 -7.07
CA PHE A 40 -2.53 -14.02 -8.23
C PHE A 40 -3.77 -14.89 -8.38
N THR A 41 -4.54 -15.08 -7.31
CA THR A 41 -5.87 -15.71 -7.39
C THR A 41 -6.87 -14.80 -8.10
N LEU A 42 -6.94 -13.52 -7.71
CA LEU A 42 -7.94 -12.59 -8.24
C LEU A 42 -7.52 -11.93 -9.55
N ARG A 43 -6.20 -11.78 -9.76
CA ARG A 43 -5.59 -11.07 -10.89
C ARG A 43 -4.44 -11.90 -11.49
N PRO A 44 -4.72 -13.12 -11.98
CA PRO A 44 -3.69 -14.00 -12.53
C PRO A 44 -2.91 -13.36 -13.69
N GLU A 45 -3.51 -12.39 -14.40
CA GLU A 45 -2.86 -11.64 -15.46
C GLU A 45 -1.65 -10.80 -14.99
N LEU A 46 -1.54 -10.52 -13.69
CA LEU A 46 -0.42 -9.76 -13.12
C LEU A 46 0.80 -10.64 -12.81
N ARG A 47 0.64 -11.96 -12.72
CA ARG A 47 1.75 -12.87 -12.36
C ARG A 47 3.00 -12.73 -13.22
N PRO A 48 2.91 -12.54 -14.56
CA PRO A 48 4.09 -12.38 -15.42
C PRO A 48 4.89 -11.10 -15.15
N MET A 49 4.33 -10.13 -14.43
CA MET A 49 5.02 -8.89 -14.06
C MET A 49 5.95 -9.07 -12.84
N PHE A 50 5.93 -10.23 -12.19
CA PHE A 50 6.71 -10.54 -11.00
C PHE A 50 7.73 -11.64 -11.28
N PRO A 51 8.87 -11.66 -10.55
CA PRO A 51 9.85 -12.74 -10.67
C PRO A 51 9.25 -14.11 -10.36
N GLU A 52 9.93 -15.17 -10.82
CA GLU A 52 9.53 -16.55 -10.49
C GLU A 52 9.60 -16.80 -8.99
N ASP A 53 10.74 -16.45 -8.36
CA ASP A 53 10.94 -16.45 -6.92
C ASP A 53 10.54 -15.10 -6.30
N LEU A 54 9.55 -15.15 -5.40
CA LEU A 54 9.03 -13.99 -4.70
C LEU A 54 9.72 -13.71 -3.37
N GLY A 55 10.64 -14.56 -2.88
CA GLY A 55 11.22 -14.43 -1.53
C GLY A 55 11.76 -13.02 -1.23
N ALA A 56 12.67 -12.52 -2.06
CA ALA A 56 13.22 -11.17 -1.93
C ALA A 56 12.15 -10.08 -2.17
N GLN A 57 11.21 -10.31 -3.08
CA GLN A 57 10.14 -9.38 -3.41
C GLN A 57 9.14 -9.23 -2.25
N ARG A 58 8.82 -10.32 -1.54
CA ARG A 58 7.96 -10.34 -0.35
C ARG A 58 8.55 -9.48 0.77
N ALA A 59 9.82 -9.69 1.10
CA ALA A 59 10.51 -8.91 2.13
C ALA A 59 10.50 -7.40 1.80
N ARG A 60 10.79 -7.04 0.54
CA ARG A 60 10.78 -5.64 0.09
C ARG A 60 9.39 -5.01 0.14
N PHE A 61 8.36 -5.73 -0.27
CA PHE A 61 6.99 -5.22 -0.30
C PHE A 61 6.49 -4.85 1.11
N GLY A 62 6.62 -5.78 2.07
CA GLY A 62 6.16 -5.55 3.44
C GLY A 62 6.83 -4.34 4.10
N ASP A 63 8.14 -4.17 3.91
CA ASP A 63 8.86 -3.02 4.48
C ASP A 63 8.54 -1.70 3.77
N GLU A 64 8.51 -1.70 2.43
CA GLU A 64 8.26 -0.48 1.64
C GLU A 64 6.84 0.05 1.88
N PHE A 65 5.84 -0.84 1.87
CA PHE A 65 4.45 -0.47 2.07
C PHE A 65 4.22 0.08 3.49
N GLY A 66 4.72 -0.62 4.51
CA GLY A 66 4.66 -0.13 5.89
C GLY A 66 5.37 1.21 6.07
N THR A 67 6.47 1.46 5.34
CA THR A 67 7.19 2.74 5.38
C THR A 67 6.42 3.89 4.77
N LEU A 68 5.80 3.70 3.60
CA LEU A 68 5.02 4.74 2.96
C LEU A 68 3.81 5.16 3.82
N VAL A 69 3.15 4.22 4.48
CA VAL A 69 2.03 4.52 5.39
C VAL A 69 2.51 5.27 6.63
N GLN A 70 3.68 4.93 7.19
CA GLN A 70 4.25 5.73 8.29
C GLN A 70 4.60 7.16 7.84
N ALA A 71 5.05 7.34 6.60
CA ALA A 71 5.43 8.63 6.04
C ALA A 71 4.24 9.58 5.82
N LEU A 72 2.98 9.14 5.93
CA LEU A 72 1.81 10.03 5.78
C LEU A 72 1.80 11.23 6.76
N GLY A 73 2.51 11.16 7.90
CA GLY A 73 2.68 12.34 8.78
C GLY A 73 3.86 13.25 8.43
N ASP A 74 4.60 12.95 7.38
CA ASP A 74 5.70 13.76 6.82
C ASP A 74 5.43 13.97 5.32
N PRO A 75 4.68 15.02 4.94
CA PRO A 75 4.27 15.23 3.55
C PRO A 75 5.44 15.30 2.56
N GLU A 76 6.56 15.90 2.95
CA GLU A 76 7.72 16.04 2.07
C GLU A 76 8.42 14.70 1.86
N GLY A 77 8.70 13.97 2.95
CA GLY A 77 9.28 12.63 2.88
C GLY A 77 8.38 11.63 2.13
N PHE A 78 7.07 11.72 2.35
CA PHE A 78 6.07 10.93 1.61
C PHE A 78 6.10 11.22 0.11
N GLU A 79 6.06 12.48 -0.28
CA GLU A 79 6.07 12.88 -1.69
C GLU A 79 7.37 12.46 -2.39
N GLN A 80 8.52 12.70 -1.76
CA GLN A 80 9.82 12.33 -2.34
C GLN A 80 9.95 10.82 -2.53
N ARG A 81 9.61 10.02 -1.49
CA ARG A 81 9.72 8.56 -1.54
C ARG A 81 8.73 7.96 -2.53
N GLY A 82 7.48 8.41 -2.51
CA GLY A 82 6.45 7.91 -3.41
C GLY A 82 6.80 8.16 -4.88
N ARG A 83 7.29 9.36 -5.23
CA ARG A 83 7.72 9.66 -6.61
C ARG A 83 8.88 8.77 -7.05
N ALA A 84 9.88 8.57 -6.19
CA ALA A 84 11.01 7.69 -6.48
C ALA A 84 10.58 6.23 -6.68
N LEU A 85 9.60 5.75 -5.91
CA LEU A 85 9.02 4.43 -6.11
C LEU A 85 8.21 4.34 -7.41
N GLY A 86 7.47 5.40 -7.75
CA GLY A 86 6.72 5.55 -8.99
C GLY A 86 7.58 5.40 -10.25
N ARG A 87 8.73 6.07 -10.30
CA ARG A 87 9.70 5.93 -11.41
C ARG A 87 10.11 4.47 -11.65
N ARG A 88 10.43 3.75 -10.58
CA ARG A 88 10.76 2.31 -10.67
C ARG A 88 9.57 1.47 -11.15
N HIS A 89 8.35 1.80 -10.72
CA HIS A 89 7.15 1.08 -11.15
C HIS A 89 6.86 1.28 -12.63
N LEU A 90 7.15 2.45 -13.19
CA LEU A 90 7.09 2.68 -14.64
C LEU A 90 8.04 1.75 -15.40
N GLU A 91 9.28 1.60 -14.92
CA GLU A 91 10.27 0.68 -15.52
C GLU A 91 9.79 -0.79 -15.52
N TYR A 92 8.92 -1.15 -14.59
CA TYR A 92 8.29 -2.48 -14.52
C TYR A 92 7.03 -2.63 -15.39
N GLY A 93 6.66 -1.59 -16.15
CA GLY A 93 5.45 -1.58 -16.97
C GLY A 93 4.16 -1.38 -16.16
N VAL A 94 4.23 -0.82 -14.95
CA VAL A 94 3.05 -0.60 -14.12
C VAL A 94 2.29 0.64 -14.59
N GLY A 95 1.10 0.45 -15.15
CA GLY A 95 0.15 1.52 -15.49
C GLY A 95 -0.93 1.78 -14.42
N ALA A 96 -1.74 2.81 -14.66
CA ALA A 96 -2.82 3.24 -13.76
C ALA A 96 -3.81 2.11 -13.40
N GLU A 97 -4.14 1.23 -14.36
CA GLU A 97 -5.04 0.10 -14.13
C GLU A 97 -4.52 -0.91 -13.11
N HIS A 98 -3.19 -1.05 -12.99
CA HIS A 98 -2.58 -1.98 -12.05
C HIS A 98 -2.72 -1.48 -10.61
N TYR A 99 -2.62 -0.18 -10.38
CA TYR A 99 -2.81 0.40 -9.04
C TYR A 99 -4.23 0.13 -8.52
N ALA A 100 -5.26 0.34 -9.35
CA ALA A 100 -6.64 0.06 -8.95
C ALA A 100 -6.85 -1.43 -8.59
N LYS A 101 -6.32 -2.35 -9.40
CA LYS A 101 -6.40 -3.80 -9.13
C LYS A 101 -5.69 -4.18 -7.82
N VAL A 102 -4.51 -3.62 -7.58
CA VAL A 102 -3.71 -3.92 -6.38
C VAL A 102 -4.34 -3.33 -5.13
N ARG A 103 -4.97 -2.15 -5.20
CA ARG A 103 -5.72 -1.58 -4.08
C ARG A 103 -6.76 -2.55 -3.54
N ASP A 104 -7.62 -3.04 -4.42
CA ASP A 104 -8.75 -3.90 -4.04
C ASP A 104 -8.22 -5.20 -3.41
N VAL A 105 -7.19 -5.80 -4.01
CA VAL A 105 -6.51 -6.99 -3.46
C VAL A 105 -5.88 -6.71 -2.10
N LEU A 106 -5.20 -5.57 -1.94
CA LEU A 106 -4.49 -5.25 -0.72
C LEU A 106 -5.45 -5.06 0.45
N VAL A 107 -6.56 -4.36 0.24
CA VAL A 107 -7.61 -4.18 1.27
C VAL A 107 -8.23 -5.53 1.65
N ILE A 108 -8.43 -6.44 0.70
CA ILE A 108 -8.90 -7.81 0.97
C ILE A 108 -7.86 -8.56 1.82
N ALA A 109 -6.59 -8.53 1.44
CA ALA A 109 -5.52 -9.24 2.14
C ALA A 109 -5.32 -8.73 3.57
N ILE A 110 -5.32 -7.41 3.76
CA ILE A 110 -5.24 -6.77 5.09
C ILE A 110 -6.41 -7.22 5.95
N ALA A 111 -7.61 -7.21 5.41
CA ALA A 111 -8.77 -7.61 6.18
C ALA A 111 -8.81 -9.10 6.51
N ALA A 112 -8.34 -9.96 5.60
CA ALA A 112 -8.20 -11.39 5.86
C ALA A 112 -7.18 -11.64 6.98
N HIS A 113 -6.06 -10.92 6.96
CA HIS A 113 -4.99 -11.05 7.94
C HIS A 113 -5.36 -10.48 9.32
N LEU A 114 -6.03 -9.33 9.37
CA LEU A 114 -6.49 -8.71 10.63
C LEU A 114 -7.75 -9.37 11.21
N GLY A 115 -8.49 -10.16 10.42
CA GLY A 115 -9.67 -10.88 10.87
C GLY A 115 -10.76 -9.95 11.42
N GLU A 116 -11.34 -10.34 12.56
CA GLU A 116 -12.43 -9.59 13.23
C GLU A 116 -11.99 -8.20 13.75
N GLU A 117 -10.68 -7.94 13.88
CA GLU A 117 -10.16 -6.62 14.25
C GLU A 117 -10.31 -5.58 13.10
N CYS A 118 -10.54 -6.04 11.87
CA CYS A 118 -10.67 -5.16 10.71
C CYS A 118 -12.11 -4.65 10.54
N THR A 119 -12.32 -3.42 10.99
CA THR A 119 -13.60 -2.70 10.87
C THR A 119 -13.84 -2.19 9.45
N ALA A 120 -15.07 -1.75 9.14
CA ALA A 120 -15.37 -1.13 7.86
C ALA A 120 -14.57 0.16 7.66
N GLU A 121 -14.42 0.95 8.73
CA GLU A 121 -13.64 2.18 8.77
C GLU A 121 -12.15 1.92 8.51
N ASP A 122 -11.61 0.78 8.96
CA ASP A 122 -10.22 0.40 8.64
C ASP A 122 -10.06 0.14 7.14
N ARG A 123 -11.01 -0.58 6.52
CA ARG A 123 -10.95 -0.87 5.07
C ARG A 123 -10.98 0.41 4.25
N GLU A 124 -11.84 1.36 4.62
CA GLU A 124 -11.90 2.68 4.00
C GLU A 124 -10.60 3.47 4.21
N ALA A 125 -10.04 3.43 5.42
CA ALA A 125 -8.77 4.10 5.73
C ALA A 125 -7.61 3.51 4.92
N TRP A 126 -7.53 2.19 4.80
CA TRP A 126 -6.54 1.49 3.98
C TRP A 126 -6.69 1.79 2.48
N SER A 127 -7.92 1.80 1.97
CA SER A 127 -8.20 2.18 0.58
C SER A 127 -7.73 3.61 0.31
N THR A 128 -8.09 4.54 1.19
CA THR A 128 -7.70 5.95 1.08
C THR A 128 -6.18 6.12 1.13
N ALA A 129 -5.50 5.45 2.07
CA ALA A 129 -4.05 5.49 2.19
C ALA A 129 -3.35 4.96 0.94
N TYR A 130 -3.86 3.85 0.38
CA TYR A 130 -3.33 3.31 -0.87
C TYR A 130 -3.54 4.27 -2.04
N ASP A 131 -4.73 4.85 -2.18
CA ASP A 131 -5.02 5.80 -3.27
C ASP A 131 -4.09 7.01 -3.22
N LEU A 132 -3.77 7.51 -2.02
CA LEU A 132 -2.80 8.59 -1.83
C LEU A 132 -1.39 8.18 -2.28
N ILE A 133 -0.94 6.98 -1.90
CA ILE A 133 0.34 6.42 -2.34
C ILE A 133 0.36 6.31 -3.87
N ALA A 134 -0.68 5.72 -4.45
CA ALA A 134 -0.81 5.51 -5.89
C ALA A 134 -0.77 6.83 -6.66
N VAL A 135 -1.43 7.89 -6.17
CA VAL A 135 -1.38 9.23 -6.78
C VAL A 135 0.04 9.78 -6.79
N VAL A 136 0.78 9.69 -5.67
CA VAL A 136 2.16 10.19 -5.59
C VAL A 136 3.10 9.38 -6.47
N MET A 137 2.94 8.06 -6.52
CA MET A 137 3.71 7.19 -7.41
C MET A 137 3.45 7.51 -8.88
N GLN A 138 2.18 7.68 -9.27
CA GLN A 138 1.83 8.04 -10.65
C GLN A 138 2.38 9.41 -11.05
N LYS A 139 2.45 10.39 -10.14
CA LYS A 139 3.15 11.65 -10.39
C LYS A 139 4.63 11.43 -10.70
N GLY A 140 5.30 10.58 -9.92
CA GLY A 140 6.70 10.24 -10.17
C GLY A 140 6.94 9.52 -11.50
N ALA A 141 5.96 8.78 -12.01
CA ALA A 141 6.05 8.07 -13.29
C ALA A 141 5.96 9.00 -14.52
N VAL A 142 5.65 10.29 -14.33
CA VAL A 142 5.53 11.27 -15.42
C VAL A 142 6.43 12.49 -15.24
N ASP A 143 7.26 12.51 -14.18
CA ASP A 143 8.28 13.55 -13.93
C ASP A 143 9.57 13.28 -14.73
#